data_AF-S6A315-F1
#
_entry.id   AF-S6A315-F1
#
_cell.length_a   1.000
_cell.length_b   1.000
_cell.length_c   1.000
_cell.angle_alpha   90.00
_cell.angle_beta   90.00
_cell.angle_gamma   90.00
#
_symmetry.space_group_name_H-M   'P 1'
#
loop_
_entity.id
_entity.type
_entity.pdbx_description
1 polymer ?
#
loop_
_entity_poly.entity_id
_entity_poly.type
_entity_poly.pdbx_seq_one_letter_code
_entity_poly.pdbx_strand_id
1 'polypeptide(L)'
;MLYALQVGQKDKPTETYIFGTRLLLTLGVEILGKKLEPKIFKPFTSIEELRIAKAAMRPAPKGNIPIAINIADEDRIQVSGRLYKSGGLSHDPNIGALSIISAVIRKLGFKGKIEIIMHGLEQKHVGKTNKFVQIANVLGIELEGLGLPKATLPEDYWHYETKGEKLGTIFIHLVVENFTESYSIFENHAGCEKGYFVTKNGEHLALEKYADRDAYKAGDKNQIIFIPDLVLLDISETEVITIEGKKYELKRNGIDELNNYDTFDERYLKVYYPEFKIVRTVVLYGSKNEQIAEIEVGFLLNENGKLVLGIKAPKLFKRAISNLLDYWN
;
A
#
# COMPACT_ATOMS: atom_id res chain seq x y z
N MET A 1 -6.23 -9.72 12.62
CA MET A 1 -6.04 -8.54 11.74
C MET A 1 -6.51 -7.32 12.51
N LEU A 2 -5.61 -6.37 12.75
CA LEU A 2 -5.89 -5.15 13.51
C LEU A 2 -6.17 -3.99 12.55
N TYR A 3 -7.18 -3.19 12.85
CA TYR A 3 -7.46 -1.91 12.20
C TYR A 3 -7.39 -0.78 13.23
N ALA A 4 -6.54 0.20 13.01
CA ALA A 4 -6.49 1.43 13.81
C ALA A 4 -7.24 2.54 13.06
N LEU A 5 -8.58 2.56 13.19
CA LEU A 5 -9.41 3.51 12.45
C LEU A 5 -9.18 4.94 12.95
N GLN A 6 -8.75 5.81 12.03
CA GLN A 6 -8.61 7.25 12.26
C GLN A 6 -9.87 8.05 11.86
N VAL A 7 -10.79 7.41 11.14
CA VAL A 7 -12.08 7.99 10.72
C VAL A 7 -13.22 7.04 11.03
N GLY A 8 -14.43 7.59 11.12
CA GLY A 8 -15.65 6.80 11.30
C GLY A 8 -15.81 5.74 10.21
N GLN A 9 -16.25 4.55 10.61
CA GLN A 9 -16.63 3.49 9.68
C GLN A 9 -17.87 3.94 8.89
N LYS A 10 -17.89 3.67 7.58
CA LYS A 10 -19.07 3.94 6.74
C LYS A 10 -20.28 3.18 7.26
N ASP A 11 -21.42 3.85 7.34
CA ASP A 11 -22.69 3.25 7.79
C ASP A 11 -23.11 2.06 6.92
N LYS A 12 -22.98 2.22 5.59
CA LYS A 12 -23.27 1.17 4.63
C LYS A 12 -21.98 0.54 4.10
N PRO A 13 -21.67 -0.71 4.46
CA PRO A 13 -20.51 -1.40 3.91
C PRO A 13 -20.69 -1.71 2.42
N THR A 14 -19.60 -1.68 1.66
CA THR A 14 -19.62 -2.06 0.24
C THR A 14 -19.66 -3.59 0.09
N GLU A 15 -20.17 -4.08 -1.04
CA GLU A 15 -20.21 -5.53 -1.33
C GLU A 15 -18.81 -6.15 -1.27
N THR A 16 -17.80 -5.48 -1.81
CA THR A 16 -16.40 -5.93 -1.76
C THR A 16 -15.89 -6.05 -0.33
N TYR A 17 -16.22 -5.08 0.53
CA TYR A 17 -15.83 -5.11 1.93
C TYR A 17 -16.53 -6.25 2.68
N ILE A 18 -17.84 -6.44 2.45
CA ILE A 18 -18.59 -7.57 3.02
C ILE A 18 -17.96 -8.90 2.58
N PHE A 19 -17.82 -9.12 1.27
CA PHE A 19 -17.30 -10.36 0.72
C PHE A 19 -15.89 -10.68 1.22
N GLY A 20 -14.96 -9.72 1.14
CA GLY A 20 -13.58 -9.88 1.63
C GLY A 20 -13.52 -10.20 3.13
N THR A 21 -14.32 -9.52 3.95
CA THR A 21 -14.38 -9.77 5.39
C THR A 21 -14.92 -11.16 5.69
N ARG A 22 -15.99 -11.59 5.01
CA ARG A 22 -16.55 -12.93 5.19
C ARG A 22 -15.57 -14.04 4.81
N LEU A 23 -14.75 -13.83 3.78
CA LEU A 23 -13.68 -14.77 3.42
C LEU A 23 -12.66 -14.92 4.57
N LEU A 24 -12.19 -13.79 5.12
CA LEU A 24 -11.26 -13.78 6.26
C LEU A 24 -11.86 -14.47 7.49
N LEU A 25 -13.10 -14.17 7.83
CA LEU A 25 -13.82 -14.80 8.95
C LEU A 25 -13.97 -16.32 8.75
N THR A 26 -14.18 -16.77 7.50
CA THR A 26 -14.25 -18.21 7.17
C THR A 26 -12.93 -18.93 7.42
N LEU A 27 -11.81 -18.23 7.21
CA LEU A 27 -10.47 -18.74 7.54
C LEU A 27 -10.14 -18.65 9.04
N GLY A 28 -11.05 -18.11 9.87
CA GLY A 28 -10.84 -17.94 11.31
C GLY A 28 -10.02 -16.70 11.68
N VAL A 29 -9.90 -15.73 10.77
CA VAL A 29 -9.19 -14.48 11.06
C VAL A 29 -10.04 -13.61 11.96
N GLU A 30 -9.54 -13.31 13.15
CA GLU A 30 -10.12 -12.31 14.04
C GLU A 30 -9.84 -10.89 13.53
N ILE A 31 -10.84 -10.02 13.56
CA ILE A 31 -10.73 -8.63 13.10
C ILE A 31 -10.97 -7.70 14.28
N LEU A 32 -9.96 -6.93 14.63
CA LEU A 32 -9.96 -5.99 15.75
C LEU A 32 -10.03 -4.54 15.25
N GLY A 33 -10.69 -3.67 16.00
CA GLY A 33 -10.77 -2.23 15.73
C GLY A 33 -11.84 -1.80 14.71
N LYS A 34 -12.66 -2.73 14.20
CA LYS A 34 -13.85 -2.45 13.38
C LYS A 34 -15.11 -2.97 14.05
N LYS A 35 -16.24 -2.30 13.80
CA LYS A 35 -17.55 -2.79 14.21
C LYS A 35 -18.12 -3.67 13.11
N LEU A 36 -18.24 -4.96 13.39
CA LEU A 36 -18.79 -5.95 12.47
C LEU A 36 -20.19 -6.35 12.91
N GLU A 37 -21.21 -5.91 12.17
CA GLU A 37 -22.59 -6.34 12.34
C GLU A 37 -22.69 -7.88 12.11
N PRO A 38 -22.99 -8.70 13.13
CA PRO A 38 -22.88 -10.17 13.04
C PRO A 38 -23.82 -10.79 11.99
N LYS A 39 -24.93 -10.12 11.67
CA LYS A 39 -25.88 -10.58 10.64
C LYS A 39 -25.32 -10.46 9.22
N ILE A 40 -24.42 -9.49 9.00
CA ILE A 40 -23.81 -9.21 7.69
C ILE A 40 -22.46 -9.93 7.60
N PHE A 41 -21.63 -9.78 8.63
CA PHE A 41 -20.25 -10.28 8.66
C PHE A 41 -20.20 -11.62 9.39
N LYS A 42 -20.62 -12.67 8.69
CA LYS A 42 -20.53 -14.05 9.16
C LYS A 42 -19.71 -14.92 8.20
N PRO A 43 -19.00 -15.94 8.71
CA PRO A 43 -18.34 -16.95 7.87
C PRO A 43 -19.27 -17.52 6.80
N PHE A 44 -18.69 -17.93 5.67
CA PHE A 44 -19.36 -18.83 4.74
C PHE A 44 -19.45 -20.22 5.35
N THR A 45 -20.55 -20.89 5.08
CA THR A 45 -20.85 -22.24 5.58
C THR A 45 -20.83 -23.30 4.48
N SER A 46 -20.90 -22.89 3.21
CA SER A 46 -20.83 -23.78 2.06
C SER A 46 -20.23 -23.09 0.83
N ILE A 47 -19.74 -23.89 -0.12
CA ILE A 47 -19.19 -23.41 -1.40
C ILE A 47 -20.30 -22.73 -2.23
N GLU A 48 -21.52 -23.23 -2.13
CA GLU A 48 -22.66 -22.65 -2.84
C GLU A 48 -23.01 -21.26 -2.30
N GLU A 49 -22.96 -21.07 -0.97
CA GLU A 49 -23.14 -19.74 -0.37
C GLU A 49 -22.05 -18.76 -0.83
N LEU A 50 -20.79 -19.20 -0.88
CA LEU A 50 -19.67 -18.42 -1.39
C LEU A 50 -19.89 -18.02 -2.87
N ARG A 51 -20.31 -18.97 -3.70
CA ARG A 51 -20.58 -18.78 -5.13
C ARG A 51 -21.70 -17.77 -5.36
N ILE A 52 -22.84 -17.97 -4.71
CA ILE A 52 -24.00 -17.08 -4.81
C ILE A 52 -23.62 -15.66 -4.37
N ALA A 53 -22.94 -15.53 -3.22
CA ALA A 53 -22.50 -14.23 -2.72
C ALA A 53 -21.58 -13.52 -3.71
N LYS A 54 -20.65 -14.24 -4.36
CA LYS A 54 -19.74 -13.66 -5.35
C LYS A 54 -20.45 -13.27 -6.65
N ALA A 55 -21.44 -14.05 -7.08
CA ALA A 55 -22.21 -13.84 -8.29
C ALA A 55 -23.19 -12.66 -8.19
N ALA A 56 -23.70 -12.38 -6.99
CA ALA A 56 -24.60 -11.26 -6.73
C ALA A 56 -23.89 -9.89 -6.79
N MET A 57 -22.56 -9.86 -6.67
CA MET A 57 -21.78 -8.62 -6.70
C MET A 57 -21.71 -8.04 -8.11
N ARG A 58 -21.57 -6.71 -8.21
CA ARG A 58 -21.32 -6.04 -9.49
C ARG A 58 -20.12 -6.67 -10.23
N PRO A 59 -20.24 -7.02 -11.52
CA PRO A 59 -19.15 -7.59 -12.30
C PRO A 59 -18.04 -6.58 -12.55
N ALA A 60 -16.87 -7.09 -12.94
CA ALA A 60 -15.73 -6.25 -13.26
C ALA A 60 -16.05 -5.27 -14.41
N PRO A 61 -15.44 -4.07 -14.45
CA PRO A 61 -15.62 -3.12 -15.54
C PRO A 61 -15.27 -3.71 -16.91
N LYS A 62 -15.82 -3.10 -17.98
CA LYS A 62 -15.57 -3.50 -19.37
C LYS A 62 -14.07 -3.58 -19.65
N GLY A 63 -13.61 -4.71 -20.20
CA GLY A 63 -12.19 -4.97 -20.49
C GLY A 63 -11.41 -5.69 -19.38
N ASN A 64 -12.06 -6.05 -18.27
CA ASN A 64 -11.49 -6.93 -17.26
C ASN A 64 -12.26 -8.25 -17.16
N ILE A 65 -11.60 -9.29 -16.63
CA ILE A 65 -12.19 -10.61 -16.43
C ILE A 65 -12.86 -10.66 -15.05
N PRO A 66 -14.18 -10.87 -14.96
CA PRO A 66 -14.87 -11.05 -13.69
C PRO A 66 -14.35 -12.29 -12.96
N ILE A 67 -14.31 -12.22 -11.63
CA ILE A 67 -14.11 -13.41 -10.81
C ILE A 67 -15.45 -14.12 -10.62
N ALA A 68 -15.54 -15.33 -11.17
CA ALA A 68 -16.67 -16.24 -11.05
C ALA A 68 -16.18 -17.59 -10.52
N ILE A 69 -17.04 -18.27 -9.76
CA ILE A 69 -16.75 -19.59 -9.18
C ILE A 69 -17.72 -20.56 -9.84
N ASN A 70 -17.18 -21.52 -10.59
CA ASN A 70 -17.95 -22.50 -11.34
C ASN A 70 -17.65 -23.89 -10.79
N ILE A 71 -18.67 -24.62 -10.36
CA ILE A 71 -18.56 -26.03 -10.01
C ILE A 71 -18.66 -26.78 -11.34
N ALA A 72 -17.51 -27.23 -11.86
CA ALA A 72 -17.45 -27.88 -13.16
C ALA A 72 -17.98 -29.32 -13.06
N ASP A 73 -17.58 -30.01 -11.99
CA ASP A 73 -17.98 -31.38 -11.66
C ASP A 73 -17.67 -31.66 -10.17
N GLU A 74 -17.93 -32.88 -9.69
CA GLU A 74 -17.75 -33.26 -8.27
C GLU A 74 -16.30 -33.12 -7.78
N ASP A 75 -15.34 -33.23 -8.70
CA ASP A 75 -13.91 -33.22 -8.40
C ASP A 75 -13.20 -31.96 -8.90
N ARG A 76 -13.92 -30.97 -9.45
CA ARG A 76 -13.31 -29.77 -10.03
C ARG A 76 -14.14 -28.50 -9.84
N ILE A 77 -13.48 -27.48 -9.30
CA ILE A 77 -13.98 -26.11 -9.25
C ILE A 77 -13.07 -25.22 -10.10
N GLN A 78 -13.67 -24.46 -10.99
CA GLN A 78 -12.98 -23.45 -11.79
C GLN A 78 -13.26 -22.06 -11.23
N VAL A 79 -12.21 -21.25 -11.08
CA VAL A 79 -12.33 -19.85 -10.66
C VAL A 79 -11.76 -18.95 -11.74
N SER A 80 -12.59 -18.13 -12.38
CA SER A 80 -12.10 -17.19 -13.39
C SER A 80 -11.41 -16.00 -12.75
N GLY A 81 -10.38 -15.46 -13.41
CA GLY A 81 -9.82 -14.18 -13.00
C GLY A 81 -8.49 -13.86 -13.66
N ARG A 82 -8.34 -12.61 -14.10
CA ARG A 82 -7.12 -12.12 -14.73
C ARG A 82 -5.96 -12.11 -13.75
N LEU A 83 -4.83 -12.74 -14.09
CA LEU A 83 -3.57 -12.64 -13.35
C LEU A 83 -2.50 -11.84 -14.12
N TYR A 84 -2.63 -11.76 -15.43
CA TYR A 84 -1.70 -11.03 -16.29
C TYR A 84 -1.85 -9.51 -16.19
N LYS A 85 -0.74 -8.82 -15.92
CA LYS A 85 -0.63 -7.36 -15.99
C LYS A 85 0.82 -6.99 -16.33
N SER A 86 1.02 -5.94 -17.12
CA SER A 86 2.33 -5.36 -17.41
C SER A 86 3.44 -6.37 -17.77
N GLY A 87 3.14 -7.36 -18.62
CA GLY A 87 4.13 -8.34 -19.09
C GLY A 87 4.34 -9.57 -18.19
N GLY A 88 3.57 -9.76 -17.11
CA GLY A 88 3.73 -10.93 -16.26
C GLY A 88 2.58 -11.19 -15.29
N LEU A 89 2.82 -12.14 -14.37
CA LEU A 89 1.90 -12.48 -13.27
C LEU A 89 2.01 -11.42 -12.17
N SER A 90 1.28 -10.31 -12.34
CA SER A 90 1.41 -9.11 -11.47
C SER A 90 0.10 -8.35 -11.23
N HIS A 91 -1.06 -8.99 -11.48
CA HIS A 91 -2.35 -8.37 -11.17
C HIS A 91 -2.69 -8.49 -9.66
N ASP A 92 -2.03 -7.70 -8.81
CA ASP A 92 -2.07 -7.82 -7.34
C ASP A 92 -3.47 -7.98 -6.73
N PRO A 93 -4.51 -7.19 -7.11
CA PRO A 93 -5.84 -7.38 -6.54
C PRO A 93 -6.43 -8.78 -6.77
N ASN A 94 -6.16 -9.37 -7.94
CA ASN A 94 -6.67 -10.69 -8.29
C ASN A 94 -5.79 -11.81 -7.74
N ILE A 95 -4.47 -11.59 -7.62
CA ILE A 95 -3.57 -12.52 -6.91
C ILE A 95 -4.11 -12.76 -5.50
N GLY A 96 -4.42 -11.67 -4.77
CA GLY A 96 -5.01 -11.76 -3.43
C GLY A 96 -6.39 -12.43 -3.45
N ALA A 97 -7.31 -11.93 -4.28
CA ALA A 97 -8.69 -12.42 -4.32
C ALA A 97 -8.81 -13.90 -4.69
N LEU A 98 -8.10 -14.36 -5.74
CA LEU A 98 -8.13 -15.76 -6.17
C LEU A 98 -7.50 -16.68 -5.12
N SER A 99 -6.41 -16.24 -4.49
CA SER A 99 -5.76 -17.00 -3.42
C SER A 99 -6.69 -17.23 -2.23
N ILE A 100 -7.34 -16.17 -1.73
CA ILE A 100 -8.23 -16.30 -0.56
C ILE A 100 -9.52 -17.05 -0.89
N ILE A 101 -10.08 -16.90 -2.09
CA ILE A 101 -11.24 -17.67 -2.54
C ILE A 101 -10.91 -19.16 -2.55
N SER A 102 -9.76 -19.53 -3.13
CA SER A 102 -9.31 -20.92 -3.16
C SER A 102 -9.02 -21.47 -1.76
N ALA A 103 -8.43 -20.66 -0.88
CA ALA A 103 -8.22 -21.04 0.52
C ALA A 103 -9.55 -21.30 1.25
N VAL A 104 -10.57 -20.47 1.01
CA VAL A 104 -11.91 -20.66 1.58
C VAL A 104 -12.59 -21.90 1.00
N ILE A 105 -12.46 -22.18 -0.31
CA ILE A 105 -12.96 -23.41 -0.92
C ILE A 105 -12.36 -24.65 -0.23
N ARG A 106 -11.03 -24.64 0.04
CA ARG A 106 -10.36 -25.69 0.81
C ARG A 106 -10.89 -25.79 2.24
N LYS A 107 -11.04 -24.65 2.93
CA LYS A 107 -11.57 -24.58 4.31
C LYS A 107 -13.00 -25.11 4.43
N LEU A 108 -13.81 -24.94 3.39
CA LEU A 108 -15.17 -25.48 3.28
C LEU A 108 -15.22 -26.97 2.91
N GLY A 109 -14.08 -27.64 2.81
CA GLY A 109 -13.99 -29.09 2.72
C GLY A 109 -13.73 -29.66 1.32
N PHE A 110 -13.59 -28.81 0.29
CA PHE A 110 -13.34 -29.30 -1.07
C PHE A 110 -11.93 -29.84 -1.24
N LYS A 111 -11.82 -31.10 -1.68
CA LYS A 111 -10.54 -31.81 -1.87
C LYS A 111 -10.13 -31.99 -3.33
N GLY A 112 -11.05 -31.73 -4.26
CA GLY A 112 -10.81 -31.86 -5.71
C GLY A 112 -9.90 -30.77 -6.27
N LYS A 113 -9.82 -30.67 -7.59
CA LYS A 113 -8.99 -29.70 -8.33
C LYS A 113 -9.60 -28.30 -8.27
N ILE A 114 -8.77 -27.31 -7.93
CA ILE A 114 -9.12 -25.90 -8.07
C ILE A 114 -8.30 -25.36 -9.25
N GLU A 115 -8.96 -25.00 -10.34
CA GLU A 115 -8.31 -24.53 -11.56
C GLU A 115 -8.65 -23.05 -11.77
N ILE A 116 -7.64 -22.20 -11.95
CA ILE A 116 -7.86 -20.81 -12.35
C ILE A 116 -7.92 -20.75 -13.87
N ILE A 117 -8.99 -20.15 -14.38
CA ILE A 117 -9.24 -19.99 -15.81
C ILE A 117 -9.20 -18.50 -16.21
N MET A 118 -9.07 -18.22 -17.50
CA MET A 118 -9.08 -16.84 -18.04
C MET A 118 -8.03 -15.90 -17.42
N HIS A 119 -6.89 -16.45 -17.00
CA HIS A 119 -5.83 -15.69 -16.31
C HIS A 119 -4.98 -14.83 -17.23
N GLY A 120 -4.97 -15.13 -18.54
CA GLY A 120 -4.23 -14.38 -19.57
C GLY A 120 -2.71 -14.56 -19.51
N LEU A 121 -2.23 -15.64 -18.89
CA LEU A 121 -0.81 -15.93 -18.74
C LEU A 121 -0.34 -16.90 -19.83
N GLU A 122 0.96 -16.95 -20.03
CA GLU A 122 1.68 -17.93 -20.84
C GLU A 122 2.70 -18.61 -19.92
N GLN A 123 3.25 -19.75 -20.31
CA GLN A 123 4.18 -20.51 -19.49
C GLN A 123 5.40 -19.67 -19.02
N LYS A 124 5.88 -18.75 -19.87
CA LYS A 124 6.99 -17.84 -19.57
C LYS A 124 6.72 -16.88 -18.40
N HIS A 125 5.45 -16.64 -18.06
CA HIS A 125 5.05 -15.75 -16.97
C HIS A 125 5.01 -16.45 -15.60
N VAL A 126 5.13 -17.79 -15.57
CA VAL A 126 4.93 -18.61 -14.37
C VAL A 126 6.28 -19.00 -13.77
N GLY A 127 6.76 -18.20 -12.81
CA GLY A 127 8.04 -18.40 -12.13
C GLY A 127 7.90 -18.88 -10.68
N LYS A 128 8.85 -19.70 -10.21
CA LYS A 128 8.85 -20.29 -8.86
C LYS A 128 8.92 -19.28 -7.69
N THR A 129 9.42 -18.08 -7.95
CA THR A 129 9.57 -17.00 -6.95
C THR A 129 8.31 -16.14 -6.81
N ASN A 130 7.33 -16.32 -7.69
CA ASN A 130 6.11 -15.52 -7.65
C ASN A 130 5.23 -15.95 -6.46
N LYS A 131 4.75 -14.98 -5.67
CA LYS A 131 3.92 -15.23 -4.47
C LYS A 131 2.65 -16.03 -4.78
N PHE A 132 2.00 -15.78 -5.91
CA PHE A 132 0.82 -16.55 -6.32
C PHE A 132 1.18 -18.01 -6.58
N VAL A 133 2.30 -18.28 -7.26
CA VAL A 133 2.76 -19.65 -7.56
C VAL A 133 3.10 -20.41 -6.27
N GLN A 134 3.73 -19.75 -5.30
CA GLN A 134 4.00 -20.34 -3.98
C GLN A 134 2.70 -20.69 -3.25
N ILE A 135 1.73 -19.77 -3.22
CA ILE A 135 0.40 -20.03 -2.63
C ILE A 135 -0.36 -21.14 -3.37
N ALA A 136 -0.26 -21.17 -4.70
CA ALA A 136 -0.87 -22.20 -5.53
C ALA A 136 -0.35 -23.60 -5.20
N ASN A 137 0.96 -23.73 -4.94
CA ASN A 137 1.56 -24.99 -4.48
C ASN A 137 0.99 -25.42 -3.12
N VAL A 138 0.81 -24.49 -2.18
CA VAL A 138 0.25 -24.79 -0.83
C VAL A 138 -1.21 -25.21 -0.90
N LEU A 139 -2.00 -24.55 -1.75
CA LEU A 139 -3.45 -24.76 -1.84
C LEU A 139 -3.85 -25.82 -2.89
N GLY A 140 -2.89 -26.35 -3.65
CA GLY A 140 -3.16 -27.25 -4.77
C GLY A 140 -4.04 -26.57 -5.83
N ILE A 141 -3.68 -25.36 -6.24
CA ILE A 141 -4.34 -24.60 -7.32
C ILE A 141 -3.60 -24.90 -8.62
N GLU A 142 -4.33 -25.10 -9.71
CA GLU A 142 -3.84 -25.26 -11.07
C GLU A 142 -4.12 -24.00 -11.92
N LEU A 143 -3.36 -23.80 -13.00
CA LEU A 143 -3.61 -22.77 -14.01
C LEU A 143 -4.00 -23.47 -15.32
N GLU A 144 -5.14 -23.09 -15.89
CA GLU A 144 -5.64 -23.68 -17.13
C GLU A 144 -4.58 -23.69 -18.24
N GLY A 145 -4.22 -24.88 -18.72
CA GLY A 145 -3.27 -25.07 -19.80
C GLY A 145 -1.81 -24.74 -19.46
N LEU A 146 -1.46 -24.48 -18.20
CA LEU A 146 -0.09 -24.14 -17.78
C LEU A 146 0.45 -25.08 -16.69
N GLY A 147 1.74 -25.42 -16.80
CA GLY A 147 2.45 -26.13 -15.75
C GLY A 147 2.90 -25.20 -14.64
N LEU A 148 2.53 -25.50 -13.40
CA LEU A 148 3.06 -24.79 -12.23
C LEU A 148 4.38 -25.40 -11.80
N PRO A 149 5.46 -24.62 -11.67
CA PRO A 149 6.70 -25.12 -11.10
C PRO A 149 6.50 -25.40 -9.62
N LYS A 150 7.21 -26.41 -9.11
CA LYS A 150 7.27 -26.68 -7.67
C LYS A 150 7.89 -25.48 -6.95
N ALA A 151 7.16 -24.92 -5.99
CA ALA A 151 7.58 -23.78 -5.21
C ALA A 151 7.22 -23.97 -3.73
N THR A 152 8.03 -23.40 -2.85
CA THR A 152 7.81 -23.38 -1.42
C THR A 152 7.62 -21.94 -0.94
N LEU A 153 6.87 -21.76 0.14
CA LEU A 153 6.88 -20.49 0.84
C LEU A 153 8.28 -20.26 1.45
N PRO A 154 8.73 -19.01 1.56
CA PRO A 154 9.92 -18.70 2.33
C PRO A 154 9.70 -19.08 3.81
N GLU A 155 10.74 -19.56 4.48
CA GLU A 155 10.69 -19.84 5.92
C GLU A 155 10.41 -18.55 6.70
N ASP A 156 11.11 -17.47 6.34
CA ASP A 156 10.92 -16.14 6.92
C ASP A 156 10.09 -15.26 5.98
N TYR A 157 8.83 -15.03 6.36
CA TYR A 157 8.00 -14.02 5.69
C TYR A 157 8.42 -12.60 6.10
N TRP A 158 8.71 -12.41 7.39
CA TRP A 158 9.17 -11.15 7.96
C TRP A 158 10.68 -11.09 7.97
N HIS A 159 11.24 -10.00 7.45
CA HIS A 159 12.67 -9.74 7.43
C HIS A 159 12.91 -8.25 7.62
N TYR A 160 14.11 -7.89 8.08
CA TYR A 160 14.53 -6.50 8.12
C TYR A 160 14.70 -5.95 6.71
N GLU A 161 14.02 -4.85 6.42
CA GLU A 161 14.21 -4.11 5.18
C GLU A 161 15.53 -3.32 5.25
N THR A 162 16.39 -3.53 4.26
CA THR A 162 17.74 -2.94 4.18
C THR A 162 18.02 -2.25 2.84
N LYS A 163 17.05 -2.30 1.92
CA LYS A 163 17.16 -1.83 0.54
C LYS A 163 16.02 -0.90 0.14
N GLY A 164 14.95 -0.85 0.93
CA GLY A 164 13.74 -0.10 0.64
C GLY A 164 13.99 1.39 0.48
N GLU A 165 13.33 1.99 -0.51
CA GLU A 165 13.40 3.43 -0.79
C GLU A 165 12.97 4.28 0.42
N LYS A 166 11.93 3.84 1.13
CA LYS A 166 11.28 4.61 2.20
C LYS A 166 11.98 4.52 3.56
N LEU A 167 13.12 3.83 3.66
CA LEU A 167 13.84 3.71 4.93
C LEU A 167 14.27 5.08 5.48
N GLY A 168 14.70 6.00 4.61
CA GLY A 168 15.07 7.36 5.02
C GLY A 168 13.88 8.16 5.56
N THR A 169 12.73 8.09 4.90
CA THR A 169 11.53 8.83 5.32
C THR A 169 10.92 8.25 6.60
N ILE A 170 10.89 6.92 6.75
CA ILE A 170 10.48 6.26 8.00
C ILE A 170 11.38 6.68 9.16
N PHE A 171 12.71 6.71 8.95
CA PHE A 171 13.64 7.16 9.97
C PHE A 171 13.36 8.60 10.42
N ILE A 172 13.27 9.54 9.47
CA ILE A 172 12.98 10.95 9.78
C ILE A 172 11.64 11.12 10.49
N HIS A 173 10.61 10.41 10.04
CA HIS A 173 9.30 10.41 10.69
C HIS A 173 9.41 10.05 12.17
N LEU A 174 10.03 8.90 12.48
CA LEU A 174 10.16 8.43 13.85
C LEU A 174 11.02 9.36 14.70
N VAL A 175 12.14 9.86 14.16
CA VAL A 175 13.05 10.73 14.93
C VAL A 175 12.39 12.07 15.25
N VAL A 176 11.62 12.64 14.30
CA VAL A 176 10.90 13.88 14.54
C VAL A 176 9.84 13.71 15.64
N GLU A 177 8.99 12.69 15.54
CA GLU A 177 7.90 12.50 16.51
C GLU A 177 8.37 12.13 17.92
N ASN A 178 9.52 11.47 18.05
CA ASN A 178 10.01 11.01 19.34
C ASN A 178 11.03 11.95 19.99
N PHE A 179 11.69 12.81 19.22
CA PHE A 179 12.77 13.66 19.71
C PHE A 179 12.51 15.16 19.50
N THR A 180 11.30 15.56 19.11
CA THR A 180 10.88 16.97 19.02
C THR A 180 9.42 17.16 19.43
N GLU A 181 9.00 18.41 19.51
CA GLU A 181 7.61 18.85 19.67
C GLU A 181 6.78 18.81 18.36
N SER A 182 7.44 18.52 17.24
CA SER A 182 6.85 18.49 15.90
C SER A 182 6.34 17.08 15.56
N TYR A 183 5.42 16.98 14.59
CA TYR A 183 4.77 15.71 14.27
C TYR A 183 4.38 15.57 12.80
N SER A 184 4.06 14.35 12.38
CA SER A 184 3.56 14.06 11.04
C SER A 184 2.08 14.45 10.90
N ILE A 185 1.76 15.19 9.85
CA ILE A 185 0.38 15.50 9.46
C ILE A 185 -0.09 14.70 8.25
N PHE A 186 0.81 13.94 7.61
CA PHE A 186 0.47 12.97 6.58
C PHE A 186 1.64 12.01 6.34
N GLU A 187 1.37 10.72 6.17
CA GLU A 187 2.37 9.71 5.84
C GLU A 187 1.85 8.68 4.83
N ASN A 188 2.74 8.25 3.95
CA ASN A 188 2.50 7.27 2.91
C ASN A 188 3.76 6.42 2.74
N HIS A 189 4.08 5.62 3.76
CA HIS A 189 5.26 4.76 3.72
C HIS A 189 4.99 3.43 2.97
N ALA A 190 6.06 2.88 2.40
CA ALA A 190 6.12 1.72 1.51
C ALA A 190 5.05 0.64 1.74
N GLY A 191 4.23 0.34 0.72
CA GLY A 191 3.34 -0.83 0.70
C GLY A 191 2.27 -0.90 1.81
N CYS A 192 2.25 0.08 2.73
CA CYS A 192 1.30 0.22 3.80
C CYS A 192 0.04 0.94 3.32
N GLU A 193 -0.98 0.98 4.18
CA GLU A 193 -2.14 1.82 3.96
C GLU A 193 -1.71 3.29 3.87
N LYS A 194 -2.20 3.99 2.85
CA LYS A 194 -2.02 5.43 2.72
C LYS A 194 -2.66 6.11 3.93
N GLY A 195 -1.90 6.92 4.66
CA GLY A 195 -2.37 7.64 5.83
C GLY A 195 -3.46 8.67 5.53
N TYR A 196 -3.97 9.27 6.60
CA TYR A 196 -4.89 10.41 6.55
C TYR A 196 -4.10 11.71 6.68
N PHE A 197 -4.61 12.76 6.04
CA PHE A 197 -4.12 14.12 6.29
C PHE A 197 -4.78 14.67 7.54
N VAL A 198 -3.99 15.14 8.50
CA VAL A 198 -4.46 15.69 9.76
C VAL A 198 -4.55 17.21 9.65
N THR A 199 -5.75 17.77 9.84
CA THR A 199 -5.95 19.22 9.83
C THR A 199 -5.47 19.85 11.14
N LYS A 200 -5.32 21.17 11.17
CA LYS A 200 -4.97 21.91 12.40
C LYS A 200 -5.93 21.67 13.58
N ASN A 201 -7.17 21.24 13.29
CA ASN A 201 -8.19 20.94 14.30
C ASN A 201 -8.17 19.46 14.73
N GLY A 202 -7.25 18.65 14.21
CA GLY A 202 -7.16 17.21 14.49
C GLY A 202 -8.09 16.33 13.65
N GLU A 203 -8.75 16.89 12.62
CA GLU A 203 -9.62 16.11 11.74
C GLU A 203 -8.79 15.30 10.74
N HIS A 204 -9.22 14.07 10.47
CA HIS A 204 -8.53 13.15 9.57
C HIS A 204 -9.22 13.09 8.22
N LEU A 205 -8.52 13.52 7.16
CA LEU A 205 -9.03 13.64 5.81
C LEU A 205 -8.41 12.58 4.90
N ALA A 206 -9.26 11.86 4.17
CA ALA A 206 -8.80 10.98 3.10
C ALA A 206 -8.38 11.84 1.90
N LEU A 207 -7.13 11.72 1.48
CA LEU A 207 -6.62 12.46 0.33
C LEU A 207 -7.26 12.00 -0.99
N GLU A 208 -7.66 12.97 -1.80
CA GLU A 208 -8.17 12.76 -3.14
C GLU A 208 -7.08 12.22 -4.07
N LYS A 209 -7.50 11.45 -5.07
CA LYS A 209 -6.58 10.93 -6.10
C LYS A 209 -6.52 11.84 -7.34
N TYR A 210 -7.58 12.59 -7.58
CA TYR A 210 -7.76 13.39 -8.79
C TYR A 210 -8.28 14.76 -8.42
N ALA A 211 -7.72 15.80 -9.04
CA ALA A 211 -8.27 17.16 -8.98
C ALA A 211 -9.61 17.23 -9.71
N ASP A 212 -9.67 16.57 -10.88
CA ASP A 212 -10.89 16.28 -11.64
C ASP A 212 -10.84 14.83 -12.14
N ARG A 213 -11.76 14.00 -11.63
CA ARG A 213 -11.83 12.57 -11.97
C ARG A 213 -12.31 12.33 -13.39
N ASP A 214 -13.23 13.14 -13.90
CA ASP A 214 -13.87 12.91 -15.18
C ASP A 214 -12.94 13.36 -16.31
N ALA A 215 -12.27 14.51 -16.16
CA ALA A 215 -11.19 14.93 -17.05
C ALA A 215 -10.03 13.90 -17.08
N TYR A 216 -9.62 13.35 -15.92
CA TYR A 216 -8.58 12.31 -15.88
C TYR A 216 -8.95 11.05 -16.68
N LYS A 217 -10.22 10.64 -16.58
CA LYS A 217 -10.74 9.48 -17.31
C LYS A 217 -10.92 9.78 -18.80
N ALA A 218 -11.20 11.03 -19.17
CA ALA A 218 -11.28 11.48 -20.56
C ALA A 218 -9.90 11.54 -21.25
N GLY A 219 -8.80 11.55 -20.48
CA GLY A 219 -7.44 11.44 -21.00
C GLY A 219 -6.44 12.40 -20.38
N ASP A 220 -6.90 13.44 -19.68
CA ASP A 220 -6.03 14.45 -19.08
C ASP A 220 -5.30 13.91 -17.85
N LYS A 221 -4.08 13.39 -18.04
CA LYS A 221 -3.30 12.79 -16.95
C LYS A 221 -2.75 13.81 -15.96
N ASN A 222 -2.81 15.10 -16.26
CA ASN A 222 -2.36 16.16 -15.35
C ASN A 222 -3.31 16.37 -14.16
N GLN A 223 -4.53 15.81 -14.23
CA GLN A 223 -5.50 15.87 -13.14
C GLN A 223 -5.19 14.91 -11.99
N ILE A 224 -4.12 14.12 -12.06
CA ILE A 224 -3.68 13.30 -10.92
C ILE A 224 -3.06 14.19 -9.85
N ILE A 225 -3.46 14.00 -8.60
CA ILE A 225 -2.81 14.67 -7.48
C ILE A 225 -1.57 13.86 -7.11
N PHE A 226 -0.40 14.49 -7.19
CA PHE A 226 0.83 13.90 -6.67
C PHE A 226 0.82 13.99 -5.15
N ILE A 227 1.22 12.89 -4.52
CA ILE A 227 1.08 12.71 -3.08
C ILE A 227 2.47 12.50 -2.52
N PRO A 228 2.90 13.30 -1.54
CA PRO A 228 4.23 13.14 -0.94
C PRO A 228 4.31 11.84 -0.14
N ASP A 229 5.50 11.47 0.29
CA ASP A 229 5.68 10.31 1.18
C ASP A 229 5.41 10.69 2.64
N LEU A 230 5.73 11.92 3.01
CA LEU A 230 5.64 12.40 4.38
C LEU A 230 5.43 13.91 4.38
N VAL A 231 4.60 14.40 5.30
CA VAL A 231 4.45 15.83 5.58
C VAL A 231 4.59 16.05 7.07
N LEU A 232 5.54 16.88 7.46
CA LEU A 232 5.81 17.22 8.86
C LEU A 232 5.40 18.67 9.14
N LEU A 233 4.91 18.91 10.34
CA LEU A 233 4.61 20.26 10.83
C LEU A 233 5.70 20.71 11.82
N ASP A 234 6.53 21.68 11.45
CA ASP A 234 7.49 22.32 12.35
C ASP A 234 6.83 23.54 13.01
N ILE A 235 6.37 23.36 14.24
CA ILE A 235 5.69 24.39 15.03
C ILE A 235 6.65 25.55 15.34
N SER A 236 7.89 25.23 15.70
CA SER A 236 8.88 26.20 16.15
C SER A 236 9.31 27.16 15.04
N GLU A 237 9.36 26.69 13.80
CA GLU A 237 9.75 27.49 12.64
C GLU A 237 8.56 27.99 11.81
N THR A 238 7.33 27.58 12.18
CA THR A 238 6.12 27.86 11.39
C THR A 238 6.27 27.38 9.94
N GLU A 239 6.80 26.16 9.77
CA GLU A 239 7.02 25.52 8.47
C GLU A 239 6.22 24.23 8.34
N VAL A 240 5.70 23.95 7.14
CA VAL A 240 5.15 22.65 6.77
C VAL A 240 6.05 22.04 5.71
N ILE A 241 6.59 20.86 6.02
CA ILE A 241 7.68 20.26 5.26
C ILE A 241 7.13 19.06 4.47
N THR A 242 6.99 19.23 3.16
CA THR A 242 6.63 18.18 2.21
C THR A 242 7.86 17.40 1.78
N ILE A 243 7.84 16.08 1.94
CA ILE A 243 9.00 15.21 1.77
C ILE A 243 8.73 14.16 0.70
N GLU A 244 9.66 14.04 -0.24
CA GLU A 244 9.77 12.91 -1.18
C GLU A 244 10.97 12.03 -0.79
N GLY A 245 10.74 10.73 -0.65
CA GLY A 245 11.70 9.73 -0.28
C GLY A 245 12.21 8.96 -1.49
N LYS A 246 13.53 8.98 -1.73
CA LYS A 246 14.16 8.22 -2.82
C LYS A 246 15.37 7.42 -2.35
N LYS A 247 15.74 6.41 -3.14
CA LYS A 247 17.10 5.87 -3.06
C LYS A 247 18.08 6.93 -3.56
N TYR A 248 19.29 6.92 -3.00
CA TYR A 248 20.34 7.86 -3.38
C TYR A 248 20.60 7.89 -4.90
N GLU A 249 20.56 6.73 -5.56
CA GLU A 249 20.74 6.60 -7.03
C GLU A 249 19.65 7.32 -7.85
N LEU A 250 18.46 7.52 -7.28
CA LEU A 250 17.31 8.19 -7.90
C LEU A 250 17.11 9.63 -7.41
N LYS A 251 18.13 10.22 -6.77
CA LYS A 251 18.03 11.56 -6.16
C LYS A 251 17.52 12.64 -7.12
N ARG A 252 17.94 12.60 -8.39
CA ARG A 252 17.53 13.60 -9.39
C ARG A 252 16.03 13.51 -9.69
N ASN A 253 15.52 12.29 -9.83
CA ASN A 253 14.08 12.07 -10.00
C ASN A 253 13.28 12.60 -8.80
N GLY A 254 13.77 12.37 -7.58
CA GLY A 254 13.13 12.92 -6.37
C GLY A 254 13.10 14.45 -6.35
N ILE A 255 14.18 15.10 -6.79
CA ILE A 255 14.24 16.56 -6.90
C ILE A 255 13.24 17.08 -7.93
N ASP A 256 13.18 16.44 -9.10
CA ASP A 256 12.25 16.82 -10.17
C ASP A 256 10.79 16.65 -9.74
N GLU A 257 10.49 15.60 -8.97
CA GLU A 257 9.16 15.29 -8.44
C GLU A 257 8.63 16.34 -7.46
N LEU A 258 9.51 17.08 -6.75
CA LEU A 258 9.08 18.15 -5.85
C LEU A 258 8.22 19.21 -6.54
N ASN A 259 8.39 19.42 -7.86
CA ASN A 259 7.62 20.39 -8.64
C ASN A 259 6.16 19.96 -8.85
N ASN A 260 5.81 18.70 -8.59
CA ASN A 260 4.48 18.18 -8.88
C ASN A 260 3.48 18.38 -7.72
N TYR A 261 3.91 18.89 -6.57
CA TYR A 261 3.07 19.01 -5.38
C TYR A 261 2.21 20.28 -5.31
N ASP A 262 2.21 21.13 -6.33
CA ASP A 262 1.44 22.38 -6.32
C ASP A 262 -0.05 22.15 -5.99
N THR A 263 -0.67 21.17 -6.64
CA THR A 263 -2.08 20.83 -6.38
C THR A 263 -2.30 20.32 -4.94
N PHE A 264 -1.34 19.60 -4.37
CA PHE A 264 -1.42 19.13 -2.99
C PHE A 264 -1.32 20.31 -2.02
N ASP A 265 -0.36 21.20 -2.26
CA ASP A 265 -0.15 22.40 -1.46
C ASP A 265 -1.38 23.31 -1.47
N GLU A 266 -1.97 23.57 -2.64
CA GLU A 266 -3.19 24.40 -2.76
C GLU A 266 -4.40 23.78 -2.07
N ARG A 267 -4.61 22.46 -2.20
CA ARG A 267 -5.81 21.81 -1.68
C ARG A 267 -5.76 21.51 -0.18
N TYR A 268 -4.55 21.27 0.35
CA TYR A 268 -4.37 20.80 1.72
C TYR A 268 -3.57 21.79 2.55
N LEU A 269 -2.34 22.07 2.18
CA LEU A 269 -1.43 22.85 3.05
C LEU A 269 -1.90 24.30 3.20
N LYS A 270 -2.20 24.99 2.10
CA LYS A 270 -2.68 26.38 2.13
C LYS A 270 -4.07 26.53 2.71
N VAL A 271 -4.91 25.49 2.63
CA VAL A 271 -6.27 25.51 3.20
C VAL A 271 -6.23 25.31 4.71
N TYR A 272 -5.50 24.28 5.18
CA TYR A 272 -5.55 23.88 6.60
C TYR A 272 -4.43 24.48 7.44
N TYR A 273 -3.32 24.92 6.83
CA TYR A 273 -2.16 25.53 7.47
C TYR A 273 -1.68 26.81 6.73
N PRO A 274 -2.56 27.82 6.49
CA PRO A 274 -2.25 29.00 5.67
C PRO A 274 -1.11 29.88 6.20
N GLU A 275 -0.86 29.83 7.51
CA GLU A 275 0.18 30.63 8.17
C GLU A 275 1.57 29.97 8.09
N PHE A 276 1.62 28.68 7.72
CA PHE A 276 2.85 27.92 7.65
C PHE A 276 3.52 28.10 6.30
N LYS A 277 4.82 28.38 6.32
CA LYS A 277 5.63 28.42 5.11
C LYS A 277 5.84 26.99 4.61
N ILE A 278 5.52 26.75 3.34
CA ILE A 278 5.73 25.43 2.73
C ILE A 278 7.20 25.27 2.34
N VAL A 279 7.80 24.17 2.78
CA VAL A 279 9.15 23.73 2.41
C VAL A 279 9.03 22.37 1.74
N ARG A 280 9.65 22.20 0.58
CA ARG A 280 9.73 20.91 -0.11
C ARG A 280 11.15 20.38 -0.05
N THR A 281 11.35 19.11 0.26
CA THR A 281 12.69 18.52 0.35
C THR A 281 12.72 17.04 0.00
N VAL A 282 13.88 16.56 -0.43
CA VAL A 282 14.13 15.14 -0.65
C VAL A 282 14.83 14.52 0.56
N VAL A 283 14.37 13.33 0.95
CA VAL A 283 15.03 12.46 1.91
C VAL A 283 15.55 11.23 1.18
N LEU A 284 16.81 10.88 1.42
CA LEU A 284 17.50 9.79 0.72
C LEU A 284 17.83 8.62 1.65
N TYR A 285 17.83 7.43 1.05
CA TYR A 285 18.41 6.22 1.64
C TYR A 285 19.45 5.57 0.71
N GLY A 286 20.52 5.00 1.28
CA GLY A 286 21.53 4.22 0.59
C GLY A 286 22.84 4.98 0.36
N SER A 287 23.74 4.46 -0.48
CA SER A 287 25.08 5.04 -0.70
C SER A 287 25.98 5.02 0.54
N LYS A 288 27.28 5.25 0.35
CA LYS A 288 28.27 5.45 1.43
C LYS A 288 28.67 6.90 1.59
N ASN A 289 28.04 7.80 0.83
CA ASN A 289 28.32 9.23 0.88
C ASN A 289 28.08 9.80 2.28
N GLU A 290 28.90 10.78 2.64
CA GLU A 290 28.81 11.49 3.92
C GLU A 290 28.54 12.99 3.74
N GLN A 291 28.29 13.39 2.49
CA GLN A 291 28.02 14.77 2.10
C GLN A 291 26.98 14.78 0.98
N ILE A 292 26.20 15.86 0.93
CA ILE A 292 25.14 16.10 -0.04
C ILE A 292 25.38 17.48 -0.63
N ALA A 293 25.51 17.57 -1.95
CA ALA A 293 25.77 18.84 -2.64
C ALA A 293 24.47 19.53 -3.10
N GLU A 294 23.42 18.76 -3.33
CA GLU A 294 22.11 19.24 -3.76
C GLU A 294 21.38 19.96 -2.61
N ILE A 295 20.91 21.19 -2.87
CA ILE A 295 20.28 22.03 -1.84
C ILE A 295 18.86 21.59 -1.50
N GLU A 296 18.21 20.89 -2.42
CA GLU A 296 16.84 20.36 -2.29
C GLU A 296 16.80 19.10 -1.42
N VAL A 297 17.94 18.43 -1.26
CA VAL A 297 18.06 17.23 -0.43
C VAL A 297 18.34 17.65 1.00
N GLY A 298 17.41 17.34 1.90
CA GLY A 298 17.49 17.72 3.31
C GLY A 298 18.22 16.69 4.18
N PHE A 299 18.18 15.42 3.80
CA PHE A 299 18.74 14.34 4.62
C PHE A 299 19.10 13.10 3.80
N LEU A 300 20.15 12.40 4.23
CA LEU A 300 20.55 11.07 3.77
C LEU A 300 20.82 10.16 4.97
N LEU A 301 20.11 9.03 5.02
CA LEU A 301 20.50 7.86 5.81
C LEU A 301 21.36 6.95 4.93
N ASN A 302 22.67 6.91 5.19
CA ASN A 302 23.58 6.13 4.38
C ASN A 302 23.65 4.65 4.81
N GLU A 303 24.30 3.81 4.00
CA GLU A 303 24.40 2.35 4.24
C GLU A 303 25.18 1.97 5.50
N ASN A 304 25.97 2.91 6.05
CA ASN A 304 26.72 2.72 7.29
C ASN A 304 25.94 3.21 8.53
N GLY A 305 24.68 3.64 8.35
CA GLY A 305 23.86 4.22 9.43
C GLY A 305 24.22 5.67 9.77
N LYS A 306 25.04 6.35 8.96
CA LYS A 306 25.38 7.76 9.19
C LYS A 306 24.21 8.66 8.83
N LEU A 307 23.96 9.64 9.70
CA LEU A 307 22.95 10.66 9.56
C LEU A 307 23.58 11.89 8.90
N VAL A 308 23.30 12.11 7.61
CA VAL A 308 23.92 13.18 6.83
C VAL A 308 22.89 14.25 6.52
N LEU A 309 23.11 15.47 7.02
CA LEU A 309 22.25 16.63 6.78
C LEU A 309 22.68 17.34 5.48
N GLY A 310 21.69 17.75 4.69
CA GLY A 310 21.91 18.58 3.50
C GLY A 310 22.26 20.04 3.83
N ILE A 311 22.76 20.76 2.83
CA ILE A 311 23.20 22.17 2.97
C ILE A 311 22.06 23.05 3.50
N LYS A 312 20.86 22.90 2.92
CA LYS A 312 19.63 23.60 3.34
C LYS A 312 18.64 22.66 4.03
N ALA A 313 19.15 21.66 4.77
CA ALA A 313 18.29 20.78 5.56
C ALA A 313 17.31 21.60 6.43
N PRO A 314 16.01 21.24 6.45
CA PRO A 314 15.05 21.84 7.36
C PRO A 314 15.60 21.86 8.80
N LYS A 315 15.38 22.97 9.51
CA LYS A 315 15.88 23.10 10.88
C LYS A 315 15.31 22.01 11.79
N LEU A 316 14.07 21.59 11.53
CA LEU A 316 13.47 20.43 12.20
C LEU A 316 14.37 19.20 12.20
N PHE A 317 14.96 18.85 11.06
CA PHE A 317 15.83 17.66 10.95
C PHE A 317 17.08 17.82 11.81
N LYS A 318 17.64 19.03 11.84
CA LYS A 318 18.82 19.34 12.67
C LYS A 318 18.49 19.19 14.15
N ARG A 319 17.37 19.74 14.60
CA ARG A 319 16.90 19.62 16.00
C ARG A 319 16.65 18.16 16.37
N ALA A 320 15.88 17.44 15.56
CA ALA A 320 15.50 16.06 15.82
C ALA A 320 16.72 15.13 15.91
N ILE A 321 17.69 15.27 15.01
CA ILE A 321 18.91 14.46 15.01
C ILE A 321 19.83 14.85 16.18
N SER A 322 19.96 16.14 16.51
CA SER A 322 20.72 16.56 17.69
C SER A 322 20.15 15.92 18.95
N ASN A 323 18.84 16.07 19.17
CA ASN A 323 18.16 15.53 20.34
C ASN A 323 18.26 13.99 20.42
N LEU A 324 18.19 13.29 19.29
CA LEU A 324 18.44 11.85 19.23
C LEU A 324 19.85 11.50 19.70
N LEU A 325 20.87 12.19 19.18
CA LEU A 325 22.26 11.92 19.56
C LEU A 325 22.52 12.26 21.02
N ASP A 326 21.97 13.38 21.50
CA ASP A 326 22.10 13.84 22.88
C ASP A 326 21.39 12.90 23.87
N TYR A 327 20.33 12.21 23.47
CA TYR A 327 19.65 11.22 24.31
C TYR A 327 20.53 9.99 24.60
N TRP A 328 21.40 9.61 23.66
CA TRP A 328 22.25 8.42 23.77
C TRP A 328 23.68 8.71 24.24
N ASN A 329 24.06 9.98 24.34
CA ASN A 329 25.37 10.43 24.85
C ASN A 329 25.28 10.79 26.35
#